data_AF-A0A086ZYY6-F1
#
_entry.id   AF-A0A086ZYY6-F1
#
_cell.length_a   1.000
_cell.length_b   1.000
_cell.length_c   1.000
_cell.angle_alpha   90.00
_cell.angle_beta   90.00
_cell.angle_gamma   90.00
#
_symmetry.space_group_name_H-M   'P 1'
#
loop_
_entity.id
_entity.type
_entity.pdbx_description
1 polymer ?
#
loop_
_entity_poly.entity_id
_entity_poly.type
_entity_poly.pdbx_seq_one_letter_code
_entity_poly.pdbx_strand_id
1 'polypeptide(L)'
;MSDEAPNTSDEAASQSESPAGSPLGLNMLFDPTVGVVAAVKPTYGPAPILDQYGMLADHVPTGWSYGMMRMNIYETPHHPDIRSFDLPGDLAGFYRLDLDLIVIDKSMDYTRKRCTLVHELVHRQHRDDTSRGRCGGQAERQCQAQTARMLIRLDDYIIAEHAYDGDITLMADALNVTTQIVEHYRRYVIPTINRSSLIDLDF
;
A
#
# COMPACT_ATOMS: atom_id res chain seq x y z
N MET A 1 28.45 30.79 -7.85
CA MET A 1 28.07 30.98 -6.42
C MET A 1 26.98 32.00 -6.40
N SER A 2 25.74 31.54 -6.21
CA SER A 2 24.64 32.22 -5.52
C SER A 2 23.49 31.22 -5.53
N ASP A 3 23.09 30.87 -4.32
CA ASP A 3 22.22 29.76 -3.94
C ASP A 3 20.79 29.92 -4.45
N GLU A 4 20.22 28.84 -4.99
CA GLU A 4 18.80 28.73 -5.26
C GLU A 4 18.18 27.89 -4.13
N ALA A 5 17.47 28.58 -3.24
CA ALA A 5 16.78 27.98 -2.11
C ALA A 5 15.70 26.98 -2.57
N PRO A 6 15.42 25.91 -1.81
CA PRO A 6 14.34 24.99 -2.14
C PRO A 6 12.98 25.68 -1.93
N ASN A 7 12.17 25.69 -2.99
CA ASN A 7 10.78 26.14 -2.98
C ASN A 7 9.93 25.23 -2.07
N THR A 8 9.77 25.65 -0.82
CA THR A 8 8.83 25.08 0.15
C THR A 8 7.54 25.90 0.14
N SER A 9 6.71 25.70 -0.86
CA SER A 9 5.33 26.21 -0.88
C SER A 9 4.53 25.44 -1.93
N ASP A 10 3.27 25.14 -1.60
CA ASP A 10 2.26 24.39 -2.37
C ASP A 10 2.28 22.88 -2.07
N GLU A 11 1.32 22.24 -1.41
CA GLU A 11 -0.11 22.52 -1.26
C GLU A 11 -0.57 22.17 0.18
N ALA A 12 -0.94 23.19 0.94
CA ALA A 12 -1.95 23.04 2.00
C ALA A 12 -3.32 23.24 1.34
N ALA A 13 -3.87 22.19 0.73
CA ALA A 13 -5.21 22.23 0.16
C ALA A 13 -6.18 21.50 1.10
N SER A 14 -6.80 22.27 1.98
CA SER A 14 -8.06 21.93 2.62
C SER A 14 -9.14 21.79 1.54
N GLN A 15 -9.55 20.57 1.23
CA GLN A 15 -10.82 20.32 0.54
C GLN A 15 -11.53 19.16 1.24
N SER A 16 -12.79 19.43 1.54
CA SER A 16 -13.73 18.70 2.41
C SER A 16 -13.63 17.18 2.38
N GLU A 17 -13.38 16.60 3.55
CA GLU A 17 -13.65 15.21 3.86
C GLU A 17 -15.14 14.90 3.65
N SER A 18 -15.44 13.91 2.82
CA SER A 18 -16.73 13.20 2.86
C SER A 18 -16.53 11.89 3.61
N PRO A 19 -17.30 11.60 4.68
CA PRO A 19 -17.13 10.39 5.46
C PRO A 19 -18.06 9.30 4.91
N ALA A 20 -17.56 8.42 4.04
CA ALA A 20 -18.27 7.20 3.70
C ALA A 20 -17.33 6.17 3.08
N GLY A 21 -16.83 5.29 3.93
CA GLY A 21 -16.12 4.07 3.57
C GLY A 21 -15.93 3.32 4.87
N SER A 22 -16.97 2.61 5.32
CA SER A 22 -16.86 1.76 6.51
C SER A 22 -15.67 0.83 6.32
N PRO A 23 -14.62 0.89 7.15
CA PRO A 23 -13.55 -0.08 7.06
C PRO A 23 -14.15 -1.43 7.48
N LEU A 24 -13.97 -2.46 6.64
CA LEU A 24 -14.20 -3.85 7.01
C LEU A 24 -13.16 -4.35 8.05
N GLY A 25 -12.80 -3.50 9.00
CA GLY A 25 -11.89 -3.78 10.10
C GLY A 25 -12.65 -3.98 11.41
N LEU A 26 -13.46 -5.04 11.49
CA LEU A 26 -13.96 -5.54 12.78
C LEU A 26 -13.64 -7.04 12.88
N ASN A 27 -12.58 -7.36 13.62
CA ASN A 27 -12.38 -8.73 14.11
C ASN A 27 -13.41 -9.02 15.20
N MET A 28 -14.42 -9.83 14.88
CA MET A 28 -15.38 -10.35 15.84
C MET A 28 -14.80 -11.61 16.49
N LEU A 29 -14.31 -11.50 17.72
CA LEU A 29 -14.04 -12.66 18.57
C LEU A 29 -15.36 -13.14 19.16
N PHE A 30 -15.80 -14.36 18.79
CA PHE A 30 -17.03 -14.96 19.26
C PHE A 30 -16.75 -15.78 20.54
N ASP A 31 -17.17 -15.30 21.71
CA ASP A 31 -17.25 -16.10 22.94
C ASP A 31 -18.68 -16.66 23.05
N PRO A 32 -18.87 -18.00 23.03
CA PRO A 32 -20.20 -18.61 23.04
C PRO A 32 -20.95 -18.47 24.38
N THR A 33 -20.37 -17.85 25.41
CA THR A 33 -20.93 -17.82 26.77
C THR A 33 -21.38 -16.43 27.23
N VAL A 34 -20.84 -15.36 26.63
CA VAL A 34 -21.09 -13.97 27.04
C VAL A 34 -21.34 -13.14 25.79
N GLY A 35 -22.61 -12.85 25.49
CA GLY A 35 -23.00 -12.08 24.31
C GLY A 35 -22.23 -10.75 24.16
N VAL A 36 -21.94 -10.40 22.90
CA VAL A 36 -21.29 -9.18 22.38
C VAL A 36 -20.53 -8.36 23.43
N VAL A 37 -19.25 -8.69 23.60
CA VAL A 37 -18.32 -7.87 24.38
C VAL A 37 -17.81 -6.73 23.48
N ALA A 38 -17.84 -5.50 24.01
CA ALA A 38 -17.55 -4.26 23.29
C ALA A 38 -16.29 -4.30 22.41
N ALA A 39 -16.34 -3.58 21.29
CA ALA A 39 -15.25 -3.40 20.33
C ALA A 39 -13.94 -3.01 21.03
N VAL A 40 -12.99 -3.94 21.09
CA VAL A 40 -11.61 -3.63 21.49
C VAL A 40 -10.91 -3.06 20.26
N LYS A 41 -10.79 -1.73 20.20
CA LYS A 41 -9.89 -1.10 19.24
C LYS A 41 -8.45 -1.51 19.61
N PRO A 42 -7.66 -2.10 18.70
CA PRO A 42 -6.26 -2.38 19.00
C PRO A 42 -5.55 -1.05 19.31
N THR A 43 -5.05 -0.91 20.54
CA THR A 43 -4.24 0.22 20.99
C THR A 43 -2.79 -0.01 20.60
N TYR A 44 -2.50 0.13 19.31
CA TYR A 44 -1.17 0.47 18.83
C TYR A 44 -1.33 1.83 18.15
N GLY A 45 -0.59 2.85 18.59
CA GLY A 45 -0.34 3.99 17.70
C GLY A 45 0.13 3.42 16.36
N PRO A 46 -0.34 3.93 15.22
CA PRO A 46 -0.27 3.14 14.01
C PRO A 46 1.20 2.85 13.70
N ALA A 47 1.52 1.56 13.54
CA ALA A 47 2.89 1.12 13.29
C ALA A 47 3.46 1.90 12.09
N PRO A 48 4.73 2.33 12.16
CA PRO A 48 5.30 3.11 11.07
C PRO A 48 5.34 2.25 9.80
N ILE A 49 5.04 2.85 8.64
CA ILE A 49 5.11 2.17 7.35
C ILE A 49 6.54 1.69 7.09
N LEU A 50 7.51 2.47 7.55
CA LEU A 50 8.93 2.17 7.45
C LEU A 50 9.51 1.81 8.82
N ASP A 51 10.42 0.84 8.84
CA ASP A 51 11.21 0.49 10.02
C ASP A 51 12.32 1.52 10.25
N GLN A 52 13.12 1.33 11.30
CA GLN A 52 14.22 2.23 11.64
C GLN A 52 15.30 2.37 10.55
N TYR A 53 15.31 1.50 9.53
CA TYR A 53 16.21 1.53 8.39
C TYR A 53 15.55 2.14 7.14
N GLY A 54 14.31 2.63 7.26
CA GLY A 54 13.53 3.15 6.15
C GLY A 54 12.95 2.06 5.25
N MET A 55 12.91 0.80 5.67
CA MET A 55 12.37 -0.32 4.89
C MET A 55 10.93 -0.62 5.28
N LEU A 56 10.10 -1.17 4.39
CA LEU A 56 8.72 -1.50 4.72
C LEU A 56 8.66 -2.49 5.91
N ALA A 57 8.03 -2.07 7.01
CA ALA A 57 8.06 -2.78 8.29
C ALA A 57 7.02 -3.91 8.36
N ASP A 58 5.76 -3.57 8.07
CA ASP A 58 4.58 -4.45 8.19
C ASP A 58 3.50 -3.99 7.20
N HIS A 59 2.39 -4.74 7.10
CA HIS A 59 1.23 -4.34 6.32
C HIS A 59 0.86 -2.87 6.50
N VAL A 60 0.53 -2.23 5.39
CA VAL A 60 0.14 -0.82 5.39
C VAL A 60 -1.21 -0.71 6.12
N PRO A 61 -1.33 0.16 7.15
CA PRO A 61 -2.54 0.21 7.94
C PRO A 61 -3.78 0.54 7.09
N THR A 62 -4.83 -0.27 7.27
CA THR A 62 -6.10 -0.09 6.56
C THR A 62 -6.67 1.32 6.82
N GLY A 63 -7.08 2.01 5.76
CA GLY A 63 -7.68 3.34 5.85
C GLY A 63 -6.69 4.51 5.79
N TRP A 64 -5.38 4.27 5.73
CA TRP A 64 -4.41 5.35 5.53
C TRP A 64 -4.57 6.01 4.16
N SER A 65 -4.64 7.35 4.16
CA SER A 65 -4.58 8.15 2.94
C SER A 65 -3.15 8.29 2.45
N TYR A 66 -2.97 8.60 1.15
CA TYR A 66 -1.65 8.92 0.59
C TYR A 66 -0.92 10.02 1.39
N GLY A 67 -1.65 11.03 1.87
CA GLY A 67 -1.08 12.10 2.70
C GLY A 67 -0.55 11.58 4.05
N MET A 68 -1.33 10.74 4.74
CA MET A 68 -0.90 10.10 5.99
C MET A 68 0.36 9.25 5.80
N MET A 69 0.45 8.51 4.69
CA MET A 69 1.65 7.72 4.36
C MET A 69 2.88 8.61 4.21
N ARG A 70 2.78 9.69 3.43
CA ARG A 70 3.90 10.60 3.23
C ARG A 70 4.38 11.22 4.54
N MET A 71 3.45 11.69 5.37
CA MET A 71 3.81 12.29 6.66
C MET A 71 4.53 11.31 7.55
N ASN A 72 4.01 10.08 7.68
CA ASN A 72 4.65 9.04 8.47
C ASN A 72 6.04 8.62 7.92
N ILE A 73 6.19 8.56 6.59
CA ILE A 73 7.48 8.26 5.96
C ILE A 73 8.51 9.34 6.32
N TYR A 74 8.13 10.63 6.26
CA TYR A 74 9.05 11.73 6.61
C TYR A 74 9.42 11.78 8.10
N GLU A 75 8.63 11.16 8.97
CA GLU A 75 8.98 10.99 10.39
C GLU A 75 10.03 9.89 10.60
N THR A 76 10.30 9.06 9.60
CA THR A 76 11.24 7.93 9.71
C THR A 76 12.66 8.32 9.31
N PRO A 77 13.69 7.90 10.06
CA PRO A 77 15.08 8.00 9.60
C PRO A 77 15.30 7.31 8.25
N HIS A 78 16.19 7.85 7.41
CA HIS A 78 16.54 7.27 6.11
C HIS A 78 15.35 7.10 5.15
N HIS A 79 14.37 7.99 5.22
CA HIS A 79 13.27 8.04 4.27
C HIS A 79 13.76 8.42 2.85
N PRO A 80 13.14 7.90 1.78
CA PRO A 80 13.40 8.39 0.44
C PRO A 80 12.88 9.83 0.26
N ASP A 81 13.41 10.54 -0.73
CA ASP A 81 12.75 11.72 -1.26
C ASP A 81 11.48 11.28 -2.00
N ILE A 82 10.32 11.87 -1.69
CA ILE A 82 9.07 11.63 -2.41
C ILE A 82 8.64 12.93 -3.09
N ARG A 83 8.51 12.90 -4.42
CA ARG A 83 8.09 14.06 -5.22
C ARG A 83 6.91 13.70 -6.11
N SER A 84 6.10 14.71 -6.43
CA SER A 84 4.97 14.57 -7.34
C SER A 84 5.16 15.47 -8.57
N PHE A 85 5.08 14.89 -9.76
CA PHE A 85 5.26 15.59 -11.04
C PHE A 85 4.18 15.17 -12.04
N ASP A 86 3.98 15.95 -13.10
CA ASP A 86 3.24 15.47 -14.28
C ASP A 86 4.12 14.47 -15.02
N LEU A 87 3.73 13.19 -15.02
CA LEU A 87 4.47 12.15 -15.72
C LEU A 87 3.90 11.91 -17.13
N PRO A 88 4.75 11.60 -18.13
CA PRO A 88 4.28 11.35 -19.48
C PRO A 88 3.57 9.99 -19.60
N GLY A 89 2.49 9.95 -20.39
CA GLY A 89 1.82 8.71 -20.77
C GLY A 89 1.02 8.07 -19.63
N ASP A 90 1.15 6.75 -19.47
CA ASP A 90 0.45 5.95 -18.45
C ASP A 90 1.31 5.67 -17.21
N LEU A 91 2.48 6.32 -17.08
CA LEU A 91 3.43 6.09 -16.00
C LEU A 91 2.88 6.65 -14.68
N ALA A 92 2.53 5.75 -13.77
CA ALA A 92 2.00 6.12 -12.45
C ALA A 92 3.09 6.64 -11.50
N GLY A 93 4.31 6.12 -11.62
CA GLY A 93 5.44 6.46 -10.77
C GLY A 93 6.68 5.66 -11.13
N PHE A 94 7.78 6.00 -10.48
CA PHE A 94 9.03 5.24 -10.53
C PHE A 94 9.90 5.54 -9.31
N TYR A 95 10.75 4.58 -8.97
CA TYR A 95 11.86 4.72 -8.05
C TYR A 95 13.18 4.82 -8.80
N ARG A 96 14.03 5.73 -8.33
CA ARG A 96 15.35 5.99 -8.88
C ARG A 96 16.41 5.79 -7.80
N LEU A 97 17.32 4.85 -8.05
CA LEU A 97 18.23 4.32 -7.03
C LEU A 97 19.37 5.27 -6.66
N ASP A 98 19.89 6.03 -7.62
CA ASP A 98 21.04 6.92 -7.42
C ASP A 98 20.71 8.14 -6.54
N LEU A 99 19.47 8.60 -6.56
CA LEU A 99 18.98 9.74 -5.77
C LEU A 99 18.15 9.34 -4.55
N ASP A 100 17.90 8.04 -4.34
CA ASP A 100 16.91 7.55 -3.38
C ASP A 100 15.57 8.30 -3.48
N LEU A 101 15.07 8.40 -4.72
CA LEU A 101 13.93 9.24 -5.07
C LEU A 101 12.77 8.40 -5.60
N ILE A 102 11.59 8.61 -5.01
CA ILE A 102 10.31 8.15 -5.52
C ILE A 102 9.60 9.33 -6.19
N VAL A 103 9.18 9.12 -7.43
CA VAL A 103 8.34 10.07 -8.17
C VAL A 103 6.97 9.46 -8.40
N ILE A 104 5.92 10.21 -8.06
CA ILE A 104 4.53 9.81 -8.24
C ILE A 104 3.84 10.80 -9.20
N ASP A 105 3.02 10.31 -10.12
CA ASP A 105 2.21 11.18 -10.96
C ASP A 105 1.18 11.95 -10.12
N LYS A 106 1.23 13.29 -10.19
CA LYS A 106 0.32 14.15 -9.42
C LYS A 106 -1.11 14.14 -9.98
N SER A 107 -1.33 13.74 -11.23
CA SER A 107 -2.65 13.74 -11.88
C SER A 107 -3.59 12.64 -11.36
N MET A 108 -3.01 11.60 -10.75
CA MET A 108 -3.74 10.43 -10.27
C MET A 108 -4.60 10.73 -9.04
N ASP A 109 -5.69 9.96 -8.90
CA ASP A 109 -6.47 9.93 -7.67
C ASP A 109 -5.63 9.40 -6.47
N TYR A 110 -6.11 9.65 -5.26
CA TYR A 110 -5.38 9.31 -4.04
C TYR A 110 -5.25 7.81 -3.80
N THR A 111 -6.18 7.00 -4.29
CA THR A 111 -6.13 5.53 -4.16
C THR A 111 -5.01 4.97 -5.02
N ARG A 112 -4.93 5.41 -6.27
CA ARG A 112 -3.86 5.05 -7.19
C ARG A 112 -2.51 5.56 -6.68
N LYS A 113 -2.42 6.80 -6.18
CA LYS A 113 -1.19 7.33 -5.55
C LYS A 113 -0.72 6.49 -4.37
N ARG A 114 -1.63 6.05 -3.50
CA ARG A 114 -1.31 5.13 -2.40
C ARG A 114 -0.72 3.82 -2.94
N CYS A 115 -1.41 3.16 -3.87
CA CYS A 115 -0.96 1.88 -4.41
C CYS A 115 0.41 2.02 -5.10
N THR A 116 0.61 3.09 -5.88
CA THR A 116 1.89 3.38 -6.54
C THR A 116 2.99 3.68 -5.54
N LEU A 117 2.72 4.46 -4.48
CA LEU A 117 3.74 4.74 -3.46
C LEU A 117 4.26 3.47 -2.80
N VAL A 118 3.37 2.54 -2.43
CA VAL A 118 3.77 1.27 -1.82
C VAL A 118 4.55 0.42 -2.82
N HIS A 119 4.15 0.42 -4.10
CA HIS A 119 4.87 -0.27 -5.16
C HIS A 119 6.32 0.24 -5.31
N GLU A 120 6.51 1.56 -5.36
CA GLU A 120 7.86 2.13 -5.47
C GLU A 120 8.69 1.95 -4.19
N LEU A 121 8.06 1.92 -3.01
CA LEU A 121 8.74 1.58 -1.75
C LEU A 121 9.24 0.12 -1.75
N VAL A 122 8.49 -0.81 -2.35
CA VAL A 122 8.96 -2.19 -2.52
C VAL A 122 10.14 -2.24 -3.49
N HIS A 123 10.10 -1.50 -4.60
CA HIS A 123 11.27 -1.37 -5.48
C HIS A 123 12.49 -0.82 -4.77
N ARG A 124 12.31 0.21 -3.94
CA ARG A 124 13.37 0.76 -3.08
C ARG A 124 13.95 -0.29 -2.15
N GLN A 125 13.10 -1.08 -1.49
CA GLN A 125 13.53 -2.16 -0.59
C GLN A 125 14.40 -3.20 -1.30
N HIS A 126 14.06 -3.54 -2.56
CA HIS A 126 14.86 -4.45 -3.40
C HIS A 126 16.03 -3.78 -4.10
N ARG A 127 16.13 -2.45 -4.02
CA ARG A 127 17.10 -1.62 -4.75
C ARG A 127 16.97 -1.74 -6.27
N ASP A 128 15.75 -1.90 -6.75
CA ASP A 128 15.41 -2.03 -8.17
C ASP A 128 15.15 -0.65 -8.79
N ASP A 129 16.05 -0.16 -9.66
CA ASP A 129 15.83 1.12 -10.36
C ASP A 129 14.80 0.95 -11.50
N THR A 130 13.68 1.68 -11.41
CA THR A 130 12.58 1.65 -12.40
C THR A 130 12.52 2.93 -13.24
N SER A 131 13.46 3.86 -13.06
CA SER A 131 13.48 5.17 -13.74
C SER A 131 13.68 5.09 -15.25
N ARG A 132 14.22 3.96 -15.75
CA ARG A 132 14.46 3.70 -17.18
C ARG A 132 13.42 2.79 -17.82
N GLY A 133 12.32 2.50 -17.13
CA GLY A 133 11.21 1.68 -17.61
C GLY A 133 10.94 0.47 -16.72
N ARG A 134 9.83 -0.22 -17.01
CA ARG A 134 9.38 -1.39 -16.23
C ARG A 134 10.43 -2.50 -16.33
N CYS A 135 10.90 -2.99 -15.19
CA CYS A 135 11.73 -4.19 -15.10
C CYS A 135 10.88 -5.45 -15.36
N GLY A 136 10.25 -5.55 -16.54
CA GLY A 136 9.44 -6.70 -16.91
C GLY A 136 10.22 -7.99 -16.68
N GLY A 137 9.74 -8.84 -15.77
CA GLY A 137 10.54 -9.99 -15.35
C GLY A 137 10.10 -10.63 -14.04
N GLN A 138 11.00 -11.41 -13.46
CA GLN A 138 10.78 -12.05 -12.16
C GLN A 138 10.78 -11.03 -11.00
N ALA A 139 11.65 -10.01 -11.06
CA ALA A 139 11.72 -8.95 -10.06
C ALA A 139 10.40 -8.17 -9.96
N GLU A 140 9.85 -7.72 -11.09
CA GLU A 140 8.55 -7.05 -11.14
C GLU A 140 7.41 -7.91 -10.58
N ARG A 141 7.40 -9.22 -10.87
CA ARG A 141 6.40 -10.14 -10.29
C ARG A 141 6.53 -10.27 -8.78
N GLN A 142 7.76 -10.31 -8.27
CA GLN A 142 8.01 -10.33 -6.82
C GLN A 142 7.57 -9.01 -6.18
N CYS A 143 7.89 -7.88 -6.82
CA CYS A 143 7.45 -6.55 -6.40
C CYS A 143 5.92 -6.46 -6.34
N GLN A 144 5.22 -6.87 -7.41
CA GLN A 144 3.75 -6.91 -7.46
C GLN A 144 3.15 -7.79 -6.37
N ALA A 145 3.71 -8.99 -6.16
CA ALA A 145 3.24 -9.90 -5.13
C ALA A 145 3.43 -9.34 -3.71
N GLN A 146 4.58 -8.73 -3.44
CA GLN A 146 4.86 -8.10 -2.16
C GLN A 146 3.99 -6.86 -1.95
N THR A 147 3.88 -5.97 -2.94
CA THR A 147 3.00 -4.80 -2.91
C THR A 147 1.56 -5.19 -2.56
N ALA A 148 1.04 -6.24 -3.21
CA ALA A 148 -0.30 -6.74 -2.95
C ALA A 148 -0.46 -7.28 -1.51
N ARG A 149 0.54 -8.00 -0.98
CA ARG A 149 0.54 -8.46 0.44
C ARG A 149 0.58 -7.31 1.43
N MET A 150 1.30 -6.23 1.10
CA MET A 150 1.42 -5.06 1.97
C MET A 150 0.13 -4.25 2.02
N LEU A 151 -0.62 -4.19 0.91
CA LEU A 151 -1.85 -3.41 0.80
C LEU A 151 -3.12 -4.16 1.19
N ILE A 152 -3.14 -5.49 1.04
CA ILE A 152 -4.33 -6.31 1.27
C ILE A 152 -4.02 -7.37 2.33
N ARG A 153 -4.71 -7.30 3.47
CA ARG A 153 -4.71 -8.39 4.45
C ARG A 153 -5.54 -9.57 3.93
N LEU A 154 -5.15 -10.78 4.27
CA LEU A 154 -5.86 -12.00 3.85
C LEU A 154 -7.31 -12.03 4.37
N ASP A 155 -7.52 -11.66 5.64
CA ASP A 155 -8.85 -11.63 6.25
C ASP A 155 -9.77 -10.66 5.50
N ASP A 156 -9.27 -9.43 5.25
CA ASP A 156 -10.00 -8.39 4.51
C ASP A 156 -10.33 -8.85 3.08
N TYR A 157 -9.38 -9.53 2.42
CA TYR A 157 -9.59 -10.11 1.09
C TYR A 157 -10.71 -11.15 1.10
N ILE A 158 -10.71 -12.10 2.05
CA ILE A 158 -11.72 -13.16 2.13
C ILE A 158 -13.11 -12.54 2.38
N ILE A 159 -13.20 -11.56 3.28
CA ILE A 159 -14.45 -10.85 3.56
C ILE A 159 -14.95 -10.13 2.30
N ALA A 160 -14.08 -9.40 1.59
CA ALA A 160 -14.44 -8.70 0.37
C ALA A 160 -14.84 -9.67 -0.76
N GLU A 161 -14.11 -10.76 -0.93
CA GLU A 161 -14.40 -11.77 -1.96
C GLU A 161 -15.77 -12.39 -1.74
N HIS A 162 -16.14 -12.72 -0.50
CA HIS A 162 -17.47 -13.22 -0.17
C HIS A 162 -18.57 -12.16 -0.29
N ALA A 163 -18.31 -10.92 0.14
CA ALA A 163 -19.31 -9.85 0.14
C ALA A 163 -19.70 -9.40 -1.28
N TYR A 164 -18.77 -9.48 -2.22
CA TYR A 164 -18.93 -8.97 -3.59
C TYR A 164 -18.90 -10.08 -4.65
N ASP A 165 -19.09 -11.35 -4.26
CA ASP A 165 -19.07 -12.51 -5.16
C ASP A 165 -17.85 -12.55 -6.10
N GLY A 166 -16.72 -12.07 -5.60
CA GLY A 166 -15.47 -11.99 -6.34
C GLY A 166 -15.38 -10.90 -7.42
N ASP A 167 -16.32 -9.94 -7.48
CA ASP A 167 -16.24 -8.77 -8.38
C ASP A 167 -15.03 -7.88 -8.05
N ILE A 168 -14.08 -7.81 -8.98
CA ILE A 168 -12.80 -7.12 -8.77
C ILE A 168 -12.99 -5.62 -8.53
N THR A 169 -13.97 -4.99 -9.19
CA THR A 169 -14.16 -3.54 -9.10
C THR A 169 -14.72 -3.17 -7.74
N LEU A 170 -15.74 -3.91 -7.28
CA LEU A 170 -16.35 -3.70 -5.97
C LEU A 170 -15.38 -4.06 -4.84
N MET A 171 -14.62 -5.15 -4.98
CA MET A 171 -13.58 -5.51 -4.03
C MET A 171 -12.50 -4.44 -3.94
N ALA A 172 -12.03 -3.90 -5.07
CA ALA A 172 -11.01 -2.87 -5.10
C ALA A 172 -11.46 -1.59 -4.39
N ASP A 173 -12.72 -1.17 -4.62
CA ASP A 173 -13.32 -0.04 -3.92
C ASP A 173 -13.40 -0.28 -2.40
N ALA A 174 -13.93 -1.43 -1.99
CA ALA A 174 -14.06 -1.80 -0.57
C ALA A 174 -12.72 -1.93 0.17
N LEU A 175 -11.70 -2.47 -0.51
CA LEU A 175 -10.35 -2.61 0.03
C LEU A 175 -9.52 -1.33 -0.10
N ASN A 176 -10.06 -0.29 -0.74
CA ASN A 176 -9.38 0.96 -1.01
C ASN A 176 -8.05 0.70 -1.75
N VAL A 177 -8.10 0.00 -2.87
CA VAL A 177 -6.95 -0.30 -3.73
C VAL A 177 -7.35 -0.19 -5.20
N THR A 178 -6.39 -0.24 -6.12
CA THR A 178 -6.72 -0.35 -7.55
C THR A 178 -7.09 -1.80 -7.90
N THR A 179 -7.86 -1.98 -8.97
CA THR A 179 -8.21 -3.31 -9.51
C THR A 179 -6.97 -4.14 -9.82
N GLN A 180 -5.89 -3.51 -10.30
CA GLN A 180 -4.60 -4.15 -10.55
C GLN A 180 -4.02 -4.82 -9.29
N ILE A 181 -4.13 -4.18 -8.12
CA ILE A 181 -3.64 -4.77 -6.86
C ILE A 181 -4.44 -6.02 -6.49
N VAL A 182 -5.77 -5.99 -6.65
CA VAL A 182 -6.62 -7.18 -6.41
C VAL A 182 -6.25 -8.32 -7.37
N GLU A 183 -6.02 -8.01 -8.65
CA GLU A 183 -5.56 -8.99 -9.64
C GLU A 183 -4.20 -9.58 -9.28
N HIS A 184 -3.24 -8.75 -8.86
CA HIS A 184 -1.92 -9.21 -8.40
C HIS A 184 -2.04 -10.09 -7.15
N TYR A 185 -2.92 -9.74 -6.23
CA TYR A 185 -3.20 -10.54 -5.04
C TYR A 185 -3.69 -11.94 -5.41
N ARG A 186 -4.73 -12.02 -6.26
CA ARG A 186 -5.26 -13.28 -6.80
C ARG A 186 -4.21 -14.10 -7.52
N ARG A 187 -3.42 -13.46 -8.36
CA ARG A 187 -2.47 -14.15 -9.25
C ARG A 187 -1.22 -14.66 -8.51
N TYR A 188 -0.72 -13.92 -7.52
CA TYR A 188 0.58 -14.21 -6.92
C TYR A 188 0.52 -14.56 -5.44
N VAL A 189 -0.44 -14.00 -4.70
CA VAL A 189 -0.50 -14.15 -3.24
C VAL A 189 -1.29 -15.39 -2.84
N ILE A 190 -2.54 -15.52 -3.31
CA ILE A 190 -3.41 -16.67 -3.00
C ILE A 190 -2.74 -18.03 -3.31
N PRO A 191 -2.13 -18.24 -4.50
CA PRO A 191 -1.50 -19.53 -4.80
C PRO A 191 -0.32 -19.86 -3.89
N THR A 192 0.38 -18.84 -3.37
CA THR A 192 1.51 -19.04 -2.46
C THR A 192 1.01 -19.48 -1.08
N ILE A 193 -0.07 -18.87 -0.58
CA ILE A 193 -0.70 -19.24 0.69
C ILE A 193 -1.22 -20.67 0.63
N ASN A 194 -1.96 -21.01 -0.43
CA ASN A 194 -2.51 -22.36 -0.61
C ASN A 194 -1.42 -23.43 -0.70
N ARG A 195 -0.25 -23.10 -1.29
CA ARG A 195 0.89 -24.02 -1.34
C ARG A 195 1.51 -24.21 0.05
N SER A 196 1.62 -23.16 0.85
CA SER A 196 2.12 -23.26 2.22
C SER A 196 1.19 -24.10 3.09
N SER A 197 -0.13 -23.92 2.99
CA SER A 197 -1.10 -24.76 3.73
C SER A 197 -1.14 -26.22 3.29
N LEU A 198 -0.71 -26.53 2.06
CA LEU A 198 -0.59 -27.92 1.58
C LEU A 198 0.66 -28.63 2.11
N ILE A 199 1.72 -27.89 2.48
CA ILE A 199 2.94 -28.48 3.05
C ILE A 199 2.72 -28.87 4.53
N ASP A 200 1.77 -28.23 5.22
CA ASP A 200 1.44 -28.52 6.63
C ASP A 200 0.51 -29.75 6.82
N LEU A 201 0.10 -30.43 5.74
CA LEU A 201 -0.76 -31.63 5.80
C LEU A 201 -0.06 -32.94 5.40
N ASP A 202 1.24 -32.91 5.09
CA ASP A 202 2.05 -34.08 4.72
C ASP A 202 3.07 -34.46 5.83
N PHE A 203 2.60 -34.71 7.06
CA PHE A 203 3.40 -35.31 8.14
C PHE A 203 2.66 -36.44 8.88
#